data_AF-A0A947A724-F1
#
_entry.id   AF-A0A947A724-F1
#
_cell.length_a   1.000
_cell.length_b   1.000
_cell.length_c   1.000
_cell.angle_alpha   90.00
_cell.angle_beta   90.00
_cell.angle_gamma   90.00
#
_symmetry.space_group_name_H-M   'P 1'
#
loop_
_entity.id
_entity.type
_entity.pdbx_description
1 polymer ?
#
loop_
_entity_poly.entity_id
_entity_poly.type
_entity_poly.pdbx_seq_one_letter_code
_entity_poly.pdbx_strand_id
1 'polypeptide(L)'
;MKLLSKIIALLFALLFAWAAFLQHNDPDPSLWYSFYGVAAIACLLFFFNRFQRILGFLLGVVYLAGTLWIWPDNFEGVEIGNGDLDNVERGREALGLLIAAVVMFFLAWQAKGKKS
;
A
#
# COMPACT_ATOMS: atom_id res chain seq x y z
N MET A 1 -12.29 -13.45 -12.08
CA MET A 1 -12.23 -12.01 -11.71
C MET A 1 -12.47 -11.20 -12.98
N LYS A 2 -12.97 -9.96 -12.88
CA LYS A 2 -13.12 -9.09 -14.06
C LYS A 2 -11.74 -8.70 -14.60
N LEU A 3 -11.57 -8.57 -15.91
CA LEU A 3 -10.30 -8.19 -16.54
C LEU A 3 -9.77 -6.86 -16.00
N LEU A 4 -10.66 -5.87 -15.84
CA LEU A 4 -10.32 -4.57 -15.27
C LEU A 4 -9.66 -4.67 -13.89
N SER A 5 -10.19 -5.50 -12.98
CA SER A 5 -9.62 -5.68 -11.64
C SER A 5 -8.20 -6.27 -11.69
N LYS A 6 -7.90 -7.11 -12.69
CA LYS A 6 -6.54 -7.64 -12.88
C LYS A 6 -5.58 -6.60 -13.41
N ILE A 7 -6.02 -5.76 -14.35
CA ILE A 7 -5.22 -4.64 -14.88
C ILE A 7 -4.90 -3.66 -13.74
N ILE A 8 -5.89 -3.32 -12.92
CA ILE A 8 -5.71 -2.48 -11.73
C ILE A 8 -4.69 -3.11 -10.78
N ALA A 9 -4.81 -4.41 -10.48
CA ALA A 9 -3.85 -5.09 -9.61
C ALA A 9 -2.43 -5.05 -10.19
N LEU A 10 -2.25 -5.29 -11.48
CA LEU A 10 -0.93 -5.23 -12.13
C LEU A 10 -0.33 -3.81 -12.09
N LEU A 11 -1.15 -2.80 -12.38
CA LEU A 11 -0.73 -1.40 -12.27
C LEU A 11 -0.23 -1.08 -10.85
N PHE A 12 -1.01 -1.45 -9.82
CA PHE A 12 -0.60 -1.22 -8.43
C PHE A 12 0.61 -2.05 -8.01
N ALA A 13 0.80 -3.27 -8.55
CA ALA A 13 2.02 -4.03 -8.32
C ALA A 13 3.27 -3.26 -8.80
N LEU A 14 3.19 -2.66 -9.99
CA LEU A 14 4.27 -1.83 -10.53
C LEU A 14 4.47 -0.54 -9.72
N LEU A 15 3.38 0.13 -9.34
CA LEU A 15 3.45 1.35 -8.53
C LEU A 15 4.04 1.08 -7.14
N PHE A 16 3.69 -0.02 -6.47
CA PHE A 16 4.28 -0.38 -5.19
C PHE A 16 5.74 -0.79 -5.33
N ALA A 17 6.11 -1.52 -6.39
CA ALA A 17 7.52 -1.81 -6.67
C ALA A 17 8.33 -0.52 -6.91
N TRP A 18 7.75 0.45 -7.62
CA TRP A 18 8.34 1.77 -7.81
C TRP A 18 8.44 2.56 -6.51
N ALA A 19 7.39 2.57 -5.70
CA ALA A 19 7.40 3.22 -4.38
C ALA A 19 8.48 2.62 -3.48
N ALA A 20 8.62 1.29 -3.44
CA ALA A 20 9.70 0.62 -2.73
C ALA A 20 11.08 1.13 -3.21
N PHE A 21 11.29 1.25 -4.52
CA PHE A 21 12.55 1.75 -5.06
C PHE A 21 12.86 3.19 -4.62
N LEU A 22 11.86 4.07 -4.54
CA LEU A 22 12.05 5.45 -4.11
C LEU A 22 12.47 5.60 -2.65
N GLN A 23 12.08 4.68 -1.77
CA GLN A 23 12.41 4.73 -0.33
C GLN A 23 13.87 4.38 -0.01
N HIS A 24 14.75 4.21 -1.01
CA HIS A 24 16.18 4.00 -0.76
C HIS A 24 16.84 5.18 -0.04
N ASN A 25 16.28 6.38 -0.18
CA ASN A 25 16.82 7.59 0.45
C ASN A 25 16.30 7.80 1.89
N ASP A 26 15.40 6.96 2.38
CA ASP A 26 14.87 7.05 3.75
C ASP A 26 15.87 6.54 4.79
N PRO A 27 15.74 7.00 6.05
CA PRO A 27 16.54 6.47 7.16
C PRO A 27 16.31 4.98 7.42
N ASP A 28 15.10 4.46 7.18
CA ASP A 28 14.69 3.07 7.41
C ASP A 28 14.15 2.37 6.15
N PRO A 29 14.96 2.18 5.10
CA PRO A 29 14.50 1.72 3.79
C PRO A 29 13.98 0.27 3.84
N SER A 30 14.53 -0.57 4.72
CA SER A 30 14.16 -1.99 4.82
C SER A 30 12.70 -2.21 5.26
N LEU A 31 12.19 -1.35 6.14
CA LEU A 31 10.81 -1.39 6.59
C LEU A 31 9.87 -1.07 5.42
N TRP A 32 10.18 -0.01 4.68
CA TRP A 32 9.40 0.40 3.52
C TRP A 32 9.43 -0.61 2.38
N TYR A 33 10.57 -1.22 2.11
CA TYR A 33 10.69 -2.32 1.14
C TYR A 33 9.79 -3.48 1.52
N SER A 34 9.67 -3.76 2.82
CA SER A 34 8.80 -4.83 3.33
C SER A 34 7.33 -4.49 3.12
N PHE A 35 6.89 -3.28 3.50
CA PHE A 35 5.50 -2.85 3.27
C PHE A 35 5.13 -2.83 1.79
N TYR A 36 5.87 -2.09 0.97
CA TYR A 36 5.55 -1.99 -0.45
C TYR A 36 5.77 -3.31 -1.19
N GLY A 37 6.76 -4.12 -0.79
CA GLY A 37 6.99 -5.46 -1.34
C GLY A 37 5.83 -6.41 -1.06
N VAL A 38 5.31 -6.44 0.17
CA VAL A 38 4.12 -7.25 0.51
C VAL A 38 2.90 -6.78 -0.27
N ALA A 39 2.69 -5.46 -0.41
CA ALA A 39 1.61 -4.91 -1.22
C ALA A 39 1.72 -5.30 -2.71
N ALA A 40 2.92 -5.23 -3.28
CA ALA A 40 3.19 -5.64 -4.66
C ALA A 40 2.93 -7.15 -4.87
N ILE A 41 3.41 -7.99 -3.95
CA ILE A 41 3.17 -9.45 -3.99
C ILE A 41 1.68 -9.77 -3.88
N ALA A 42 0.95 -9.10 -2.99
CA ALA A 42 -0.50 -9.25 -2.85
C ALA A 42 -1.22 -8.93 -4.17
N CYS A 43 -0.85 -7.84 -4.85
CA CYS A 43 -1.35 -7.50 -6.17
C CYS A 43 -1.05 -8.58 -7.23
N LEU A 44 0.18 -9.13 -7.25
CA LEU A 44 0.56 -10.20 -8.17
C LEU A 44 -0.22 -11.50 -7.89
N LEU A 45 -0.37 -11.87 -6.61
CA LEU A 45 -1.19 -13.02 -6.21
C LEU A 45 -2.64 -12.86 -6.71
N PHE A 46 -3.18 -11.64 -6.65
CA PHE A 46 -4.51 -11.36 -7.18
C PHE A 46 -4.57 -11.51 -8.70
N PHE A 47 -3.59 -10.97 -9.41
CA PHE A 47 -3.47 -11.10 -10.86
C PHE A 47 -3.46 -12.57 -11.32
N PHE A 48 -2.71 -13.43 -10.61
CA PHE A 48 -2.63 -14.87 -10.86
C PHE A 48 -3.81 -15.69 -10.31
N ASN A 49 -4.86 -15.05 -9.80
CA ASN A 49 -6.02 -15.68 -9.16
C ASN A 49 -5.68 -16.55 -7.92
N ARG A 50 -4.55 -16.31 -7.25
CA ARG A 50 -4.14 -17.02 -6.03
C ARG A 50 -4.46 -16.25 -4.74
N PHE A 51 -5.06 -15.07 -4.87
CA PHE A 51 -5.34 -14.20 -3.73
C PHE A 51 -6.58 -14.62 -2.94
N GLN A 52 -6.45 -14.62 -1.62
CA GLN A 52 -7.52 -14.95 -0.70
C GLN A 52 -8.14 -13.67 -0.14
N ARG A 53 -9.48 -13.62 -0.08
CA ARG A 53 -10.21 -12.46 0.47
C ARG A 53 -9.75 -12.08 1.87
N ILE A 54 -9.58 -13.08 2.76
CA ILE A 54 -9.18 -12.84 4.15
C ILE A 54 -7.80 -12.19 4.24
N LEU A 55 -6.86 -12.59 3.37
CA LEU A 55 -5.53 -12.00 3.32
C LEU A 55 -5.62 -10.52 2.95
N GLY A 56 -6.38 -10.16 1.93
CA GLY A 56 -6.56 -8.75 1.55
C GLY A 56 -7.23 -7.92 2.64
N PHE A 57 -8.20 -8.48 3.36
CA PHE A 57 -8.82 -7.75 4.47
C PHE A 57 -7.84 -7.50 5.61
N LEU A 58 -7.09 -8.52 6.04
CA LEU A 58 -6.09 -8.40 7.11
C LEU A 58 -4.97 -7.43 6.73
N LEU A 59 -4.44 -7.53 5.50
CA LEU A 59 -3.44 -6.60 5.02
C LEU A 59 -3.98 -5.17 4.96
N GLY A 60 -5.22 -4.97 4.51
CA GLY A 60 -5.87 -3.66 4.51
C GLY A 60 -5.94 -3.04 5.91
N VAL A 61 -6.31 -3.84 6.92
CA VAL A 61 -6.34 -3.39 8.32
C VAL A 61 -4.94 -3.04 8.83
N VAL A 62 -3.93 -3.86 8.53
CA VAL A 62 -2.54 -3.61 8.92
C VAL A 62 -2.02 -2.32 8.31
N TYR A 63 -2.22 -2.09 7.01
CA TYR A 63 -1.81 -0.85 6.36
C TYR A 63 -2.57 0.37 6.91
N LEU A 64 -3.87 0.24 7.16
CA LEU A 64 -4.66 1.32 7.75
C LEU A 64 -4.19 1.66 9.16
N ALA A 65 -3.89 0.66 9.99
CA ALA A 65 -3.30 0.87 11.30
C ALA A 65 -1.92 1.54 11.19
N GLY A 66 -1.10 1.13 10.22
CA GLY A 66 0.18 1.76 9.92
C GLY A 66 0.05 3.23 9.53
N THR A 67 -0.92 3.58 8.67
CA THR A 67 -1.24 4.97 8.33
C THR A 67 -1.54 5.80 9.57
N LEU A 68 -2.39 5.29 10.47
CA LEU A 68 -2.76 6.01 11.68
C LEU A 68 -1.60 6.12 12.67
N TRP A 69 -0.69 5.14 12.68
CA TRP A 69 0.46 5.13 13.57
C TRP A 69 1.55 6.12 13.17
N ILE A 70 1.80 6.27 11.87
CA ILE A 70 2.84 7.17 11.34
C ILE A 70 2.30 8.54 10.91
N TRP A 71 1.00 8.79 11.12
CA TRP A 71 0.38 10.06 10.77
C TRP A 71 1.13 11.23 11.44
N PRO A 72 1.46 12.32 10.72
CA PRO A 72 2.20 13.43 11.30
C PRO A 72 1.35 14.20 12.32
N ASP A 73 2.00 14.77 13.34
CA ASP A 73 1.33 15.60 14.35
C ASP A 73 0.67 16.83 13.70
N ASN A 74 1.35 17.42 12.73
CA ASN A 74 0.81 18.47 11.88
C ASN A 74 0.89 18.05 10.42
N PHE A 75 -0.26 17.89 9.78
CA PHE A 75 -0.28 17.58 8.36
C PHE A 75 -0.04 18.85 7.53
N GLU A 76 1.18 18.99 7.00
CA GLU A 76 1.60 20.16 6.23
C GLU A 76 1.56 19.93 4.71
N GLY A 77 1.05 18.77 4.29
CA GLY A 77 0.95 18.38 2.89
C GLY A 77 2.09 17.45 2.46
N VAL A 78 2.34 17.42 1.16
CA VAL A 78 3.34 16.54 0.52
C VAL A 78 4.40 17.31 -0.27
N GLU A 79 4.31 18.65 -0.26
CA GLU A 79 5.22 19.52 -1.00
C GLU A 79 6.49 19.81 -0.21
N ILE A 80 7.64 19.54 -0.82
CA ILE A 80 8.94 19.82 -0.20
C ILE A 80 9.20 21.32 -0.24
N GLY A 81 9.53 21.91 0.90
CA GLY A 81 9.82 23.34 1.05
C GLY A 81 8.73 24.16 1.74
N ASN A 82 7.63 23.52 2.14
CA ASN A 82 6.59 24.12 2.97
C ASN A 82 6.45 23.31 4.26
N GLY A 83 6.79 23.91 5.41
CA GLY A 83 6.70 23.24 6.71
C GLY A 83 7.95 22.48 7.17
N ASP A 84 7.78 21.70 8.24
CA ASP A 84 8.76 20.79 8.79
C ASP A 84 8.94 19.57 7.87
N LEU A 85 10.19 19.31 7.48
CA LEU A 85 10.53 18.21 6.60
C LEU A 85 10.08 16.85 7.15
N ASP A 86 10.13 16.65 8.48
CA ASP A 86 9.72 15.39 9.10
C ASP A 86 8.21 15.16 8.97
N ASN A 87 7.40 16.21 9.18
CA ASN A 87 5.94 16.14 9.02
C ASN A 87 5.52 15.86 7.58
N VAL A 88 6.23 16.46 6.61
CA VAL A 88 5.97 16.25 5.18
C VAL A 88 6.34 14.82 4.76
N GLU A 89 7.48 14.28 5.23
CA GLU A 89 7.87 12.89 4.92
C GLU A 89 6.90 11.89 5.55
N ARG A 90 6.59 12.02 6.84
CA ARG A 90 5.58 11.20 7.53
C ARG A 90 4.21 11.28 6.84
N GLY A 91 3.83 12.47 6.38
CA GLY A 91 2.61 12.68 5.59
C GLY A 91 2.61 11.87 4.30
N ARG A 92 3.71 11.90 3.54
CA ARG A 92 3.87 11.13 2.29
C ARG A 92 3.84 9.63 2.55
N GLU A 93 4.54 9.16 3.58
CA GLU A 93 4.60 7.76 3.99
C GLU A 93 3.23 7.25 4.47
N ALA A 94 2.54 8.01 5.33
CA ALA A 94 1.21 7.68 5.83
C ALA A 94 0.18 7.55 4.69
N LEU A 95 0.25 8.46 3.71
CA LEU A 95 -0.59 8.41 2.51
C LEU A 95 -0.25 7.21 1.61
N GLY A 96 1.03 6.86 1.49
CA GLY A 96 1.46 5.64 0.80
C GLY A 96 0.85 4.37 1.41
N LEU A 97 0.89 4.25 2.74
CA LEU A 97 0.22 3.17 3.47
C LEU A 97 -1.30 3.22 3.31
N LEU A 98 -1.91 4.41 3.25
CA LEU A 98 -3.36 4.55 3.09
C LEU A 98 -3.80 4.05 1.71
N ILE A 99 -3.05 4.38 0.67
CA ILE A 99 -3.26 3.86 -0.69
C ILE A 99 -3.13 2.33 -0.68
N ALA A 100 -2.10 1.79 -0.03
CA ALA A 100 -1.95 0.35 0.13
C ALA A 100 -3.16 -0.29 0.82
N ALA A 101 -3.68 0.30 1.89
CA ALA A 101 -4.87 -0.17 2.60
C ALA A 101 -6.10 -0.21 1.68
N VAL A 102 -6.37 0.88 0.96
CA VAL A 102 -7.49 0.98 0.00
C VAL A 102 -7.39 -0.08 -1.09
N VAL A 103 -6.19 -0.28 -1.65
CA VAL A 103 -5.95 -1.30 -2.68
C VAL A 103 -6.19 -2.70 -2.09
N MET A 104 -5.68 -3.00 -0.90
CA MET A 104 -5.89 -4.32 -0.27
C MET A 104 -7.37 -4.61 0.00
N PHE A 105 -8.14 -3.62 0.47
CA PHE A 105 -9.59 -3.76 0.62
C PHE A 105 -10.32 -3.95 -0.72
N PHE A 106 -9.91 -3.22 -1.75
CA PHE A 106 -10.44 -3.40 -3.10
C PHE A 106 -10.18 -4.82 -3.63
N LEU A 107 -8.95 -5.34 -3.46
CA LEU A 107 -8.62 -6.71 -3.86
C LEU A 107 -9.41 -7.74 -3.05
N ALA A 108 -9.60 -7.53 -1.74
CA ALA A 108 -10.41 -8.39 -0.89
C ALA A 108 -11.87 -8.45 -1.35
N TRP A 109 -12.46 -7.30 -1.67
CA TRP A 109 -13.81 -7.21 -2.24
C TRP A 109 -13.92 -8.02 -3.54
N GLN A 110 -12.97 -7.82 -4.46
CA GLN A 110 -12.99 -8.42 -5.79
C GLN A 110 -12.62 -9.91 -5.79
N ALA A 111 -11.91 -10.37 -4.75
CA ALA A 111 -11.63 -11.77 -4.55
C ALA A 111 -12.94 -12.52 -4.31
N LYS A 112 -13.20 -13.52 -5.15
CA LYS A 112 -14.32 -14.45 -4.92
C LYS A 112 -14.02 -15.20 -3.63
N GLY A 113 -14.95 -15.16 -2.68
CA GLY A 113 -14.86 -16.04 -1.52
C GLY A 113 -14.74 -17.48 -2.02
N LYS A 114 -13.78 -18.25 -1.47
CA LYS A 114 -13.82 -19.70 -1.65
C LYS A 114 -15.21 -20.13 -1.18
N LYS A 115 -16.04 -20.66 -2.08
CA LYS A 115 -17.18 -21.46 -1.64
C LYS A 115 -16.53 -22.65 -0.94
N SER A 116 -16.61 -22.65 0.40
CA SER A 116 -16.36 -23.84 1.19
C SER A 116 -17.43 -24.87 0.91
#